data_AF-A0A357I7E8-F1
#
_entry.id   AF-A0A357I7E8-F1
#
_cell.length_a   1.000
_cell.length_b   1.000
_cell.length_c   1.000
_cell.angle_alpha   90.00
_cell.angle_beta   90.00
_cell.angle_gamma   90.00
#
_symmetry.space_group_name_H-M   'P 1'
#
loop_
_entity.id
_entity.type
_entity.pdbx_description
1 polymer ?
#
loop_
_entity_poly.entity_id
_entity_poly.type
_entity_poly.pdbx_seq_one_letter_code
_entity_poly.pdbx_strand_id
1 'polypeptide(L)'
;MLNHTTDDRTCSTGRPVRNLGVHMDEQGDIYFNNLAGFGYYPGFNSGILRIRSGEDNFDPNYYFSITDLTDLPDGPASVFISGHYYGEGKLYVSMTFPALASNPPDFANDRNQRIVELDLYNQQATVVELPPTNPWTAGMVKMGEQMMMGLSTTVGDGLFRYTPATGEADASPHIITEGMPVRLLPN
;
A
#
# COMPACT_ATOMS: atom_id res chain seq x y z
N MET A 1 -20.53 14.73 -9.84
CA MET A 1 -19.68 13.70 -9.20
C MET A 1 -19.52 14.08 -7.74
N LEU A 2 -19.79 13.16 -6.81
CA LEU A 2 -19.55 13.37 -5.37
C LEU A 2 -18.06 13.16 -5.11
N ASN A 3 -17.25 14.22 -5.23
CA ASN A 3 -15.93 14.21 -4.63
C ASN A 3 -16.14 14.32 -3.11
N HIS A 4 -15.62 13.36 -2.34
CA HIS A 4 -15.65 13.42 -0.89
C HIS A 4 -14.58 14.37 -0.32
N THR A 5 -13.80 15.01 -1.20
CA THR A 5 -12.75 15.99 -0.90
C THR A 5 -12.95 17.26 -1.74
N THR A 6 -12.46 18.39 -1.24
CA THR A 6 -12.41 19.67 -1.99
C THR A 6 -11.19 19.80 -2.91
N ASP A 7 -10.27 18.83 -2.85
CA ASP A 7 -9.11 18.75 -3.74
C ASP A 7 -9.46 17.92 -4.99
N ASP A 8 -9.32 18.52 -6.17
CA ASP A 8 -9.73 17.92 -7.45
C ASP A 8 -8.77 16.85 -7.97
N ARG A 9 -7.60 16.70 -7.35
CA ARG A 9 -6.63 15.64 -7.70
C ARG A 9 -7.10 14.25 -7.24
N THR A 10 -8.17 14.18 -6.44
CA THR A 10 -8.59 12.97 -5.73
C THR A 10 -10.12 12.92 -5.50
N CYS A 11 -10.69 11.76 -5.15
CA CYS A 11 -12.14 11.65 -4.85
C CYS A 11 -12.56 11.05 -3.50
N SER A 12 -11.71 10.31 -2.79
CA SER A 12 -11.97 9.73 -1.46
C SER A 12 -10.70 9.57 -0.63
N THR A 13 -10.65 10.18 0.55
CA THR A 13 -9.48 10.05 1.46
C THR A 13 -9.67 8.95 2.48
N GLY A 14 -8.72 8.02 2.57
CA GLY A 14 -8.72 6.93 3.54
C GLY A 14 -9.62 5.75 3.20
N ARG A 15 -9.60 4.72 4.06
CA ARG A 15 -10.36 3.46 3.92
C ARG A 15 -11.46 3.37 4.99
N PRO A 16 -12.62 2.73 4.74
CA PRO A 16 -13.69 2.54 5.73
C PRO A 16 -13.36 1.60 6.93
N VAL A 17 -12.10 1.20 7.11
CA VAL A 17 -11.61 0.46 8.29
C VAL A 17 -10.44 1.23 8.92
N ARG A 18 -10.16 1.00 10.22
CA ARG A 18 -9.25 1.82 11.06
C ARG A 18 -8.06 2.38 10.26
N ASN A 19 -7.92 3.70 10.28
CA ASN A 19 -7.22 4.52 9.29
C ASN A 19 -5.74 4.11 9.05
N LEU A 20 -5.53 3.17 8.11
CA LEU A 20 -4.21 2.78 7.56
C LEU A 20 -3.76 3.71 6.42
N GLY A 21 -4.53 4.76 6.12
CA GLY A 21 -4.27 5.66 5.01
C GLY A 21 -3.74 7.02 5.45
N VAL A 22 -3.46 7.24 6.73
CA VAL A 22 -2.89 8.49 7.23
C VAL A 22 -1.63 8.19 8.02
N HIS A 23 -0.53 8.84 7.65
CA HIS A 23 0.79 8.63 8.25
C HIS A 23 1.43 9.98 8.52
N MET A 24 2.09 10.12 9.66
CA MET A 24 2.93 11.28 9.97
C MET A 24 4.39 10.83 9.94
N ASP A 25 5.23 11.60 9.27
CA ASP A 25 6.68 11.34 9.25
C ASP A 25 7.41 12.04 10.41
N GLU A 26 8.73 11.87 10.45
CA GLU A 26 9.60 12.47 11.47
C GLU A 26 9.70 13.99 11.39
N GLN A 27 9.32 14.58 10.25
CA GLN A 27 9.28 16.03 10.03
C GLN A 27 7.94 16.64 10.46
N GLY A 28 6.95 15.80 10.77
CA GLY A 28 5.59 16.19 11.11
C GLY A 28 4.69 16.41 9.89
N ASP A 29 5.16 16.09 8.69
CA ASP A 29 4.34 16.08 7.49
C ASP A 29 3.34 14.93 7.58
N ILE A 30 2.09 15.18 7.20
CA ILE A 30 1.00 14.21 7.25
C ILE A 30 0.63 13.78 5.84
N TYR A 31 0.75 12.49 5.56
CA TYR A 31 0.46 11.87 4.28
C TYR A 31 -0.88 11.17 4.29
N PHE A 32 -1.63 11.28 3.20
CA PHE A 32 -2.99 10.79 3.07
C PHE A 32 -3.14 9.92 1.81
N ASN A 33 -3.65 8.71 1.98
CA ASN A 33 -3.98 7.79 0.90
C ASN A 33 -5.26 8.21 0.17
N ASN A 34 -5.07 8.46 -1.12
CA ASN A 34 -5.96 8.47 -2.25
C ASN A 34 -6.59 7.14 -2.69
N LEU A 35 -7.75 6.65 -2.19
CA LEU A 35 -8.29 5.36 -2.68
C LEU A 35 -8.90 5.40 -4.10
N ALA A 36 -9.14 6.59 -4.67
CA ALA A 36 -9.56 6.79 -6.06
C ALA A 36 -10.65 5.84 -6.61
N GLY A 37 -11.80 5.77 -5.93
CA GLY A 37 -12.90 4.92 -6.38
C GLY A 37 -12.55 3.43 -6.46
N PHE A 38 -11.55 2.98 -5.69
CA PHE A 38 -11.00 1.61 -5.71
C PHE A 38 -10.38 1.19 -7.06
N GLY A 39 -10.02 2.15 -7.92
CA GLY A 39 -9.48 1.87 -9.25
C GLY A 39 -10.52 1.37 -10.28
N TYR A 40 -11.82 1.36 -9.94
CA TYR A 40 -12.89 0.91 -10.84
C TYR A 40 -13.50 2.03 -11.69
N TYR A 41 -13.32 3.29 -11.31
CA TYR A 41 -13.97 4.42 -11.97
C TYR A 41 -12.96 5.19 -12.81
N PRO A 42 -13.17 5.30 -14.14
CA PRO A 42 -12.32 6.10 -15.01
C PRO A 42 -12.24 7.56 -14.56
N GLY A 43 -11.05 8.16 -14.64
CA GLY A 43 -10.80 9.56 -14.30
C GLY A 43 -10.57 9.84 -12.81
N PHE A 44 -10.49 8.80 -11.97
CA PHE A 44 -10.11 8.92 -10.57
C PHE A 44 -8.75 8.26 -10.35
N ASN A 45 -7.74 9.06 -10.00
CA ASN A 45 -6.36 8.60 -9.83
C ASN A 45 -6.02 8.37 -8.36
N SER A 46 -5.44 7.20 -8.05
CA SER A 46 -4.96 6.88 -6.72
C SER A 46 -3.59 7.49 -6.51
N GLY A 47 -3.35 7.99 -5.30
CA GLY A 47 -2.06 8.58 -4.97
C GLY A 47 -2.01 9.08 -3.54
N ILE A 48 -0.88 9.66 -3.16
CA ILE A 48 -0.67 10.16 -1.80
C ILE A 48 -0.62 11.68 -1.84
N LEU A 49 -1.47 12.30 -1.02
CA LEU A 49 -1.43 13.72 -0.72
C LEU A 49 -0.60 13.97 0.55
N ARG A 50 -0.15 15.21 0.72
CA ARG A 50 0.58 15.65 1.92
C ARG A 50 -0.02 16.94 2.47
N ILE A 51 -0.05 17.07 3.78
CA ILE A 51 -0.14 18.34 4.52
C ILE A 51 1.22 18.55 5.17
N ARG A 52 1.85 19.72 4.97
CA ARG A 52 3.15 20.00 5.59
C ARG A 52 3.00 20.24 7.09
N SER A 53 4.04 19.94 7.83
CA SER A 53 4.13 20.22 9.26
C SER A 53 3.79 21.68 9.57
N GLY A 54 2.79 21.90 10.42
CA GLY A 54 2.31 23.23 10.80
C GLY A 54 1.40 23.92 9.78
N GLU A 55 1.05 23.28 8.67
CA GLU A 55 0.05 23.75 7.72
C GLU A 55 -1.29 23.02 7.91
N ASP A 56 -2.38 23.65 7.44
CA ASP A 56 -3.75 23.11 7.55
C ASP A 56 -4.33 22.64 6.21
N ASN A 57 -3.62 22.85 5.11
CA ASN A 57 -4.08 22.55 3.75
C ASN A 57 -3.17 21.53 3.07
N PHE A 58 -3.71 20.81 2.09
CA PHE A 58 -2.88 19.94 1.26
C PHE A 58 -1.85 20.77 0.49
N ASP A 59 -0.61 20.28 0.46
CA ASP A 59 0.47 20.89 -0.31
C ASP A 59 0.11 20.83 -1.80
N PRO A 60 -0.06 21.99 -2.47
CA PRO A 60 -0.40 22.01 -3.89
C PRO A 60 0.74 21.47 -4.77
N ASN A 61 1.97 21.40 -4.25
CA ASN A 61 3.15 20.93 -4.99
C ASN A 61 3.50 19.47 -4.72
N TYR A 62 2.74 18.77 -3.87
CA TYR A 62 2.96 17.37 -3.57
C TYR A 62 1.75 16.54 -3.97
N TYR A 63 1.96 15.60 -4.88
CA TYR A 63 1.04 14.51 -5.18
C TYR A 63 1.83 13.33 -5.72
N PHE A 64 1.91 12.27 -4.93
CA PHE A 64 2.54 11.03 -5.37
C PHE A 64 1.49 10.14 -6.04
N SER A 65 1.33 10.32 -7.35
CA SER A 65 0.42 9.53 -8.18
C SER A 65 0.91 8.09 -8.29
N ILE A 66 0.15 7.13 -7.77
CA ILE A 66 0.50 5.72 -7.90
C ILE A 66 0.00 5.10 -9.21
N THR A 67 -1.03 5.70 -9.83
CA THR A 67 -1.57 5.26 -11.11
C THR A 67 -0.68 5.65 -12.28
N ASP A 68 0.19 6.64 -12.09
CA ASP A 68 1.16 7.09 -13.10
C ASP A 68 2.50 6.31 -13.04
N LEU A 69 2.62 5.35 -12.11
CA LEU A 69 3.78 4.47 -12.03
C LEU A 69 3.72 3.40 -13.13
N THR A 70 4.43 3.62 -14.24
CA THR A 70 4.42 2.70 -15.39
C THR A 70 5.52 1.65 -15.37
N ASP A 71 6.60 1.90 -14.64
CA ASP A 71 7.84 1.11 -14.74
C ASP A 71 7.92 -0.02 -13.69
N LEU A 72 6.77 -0.39 -13.10
CA LEU A 72 6.68 -1.49 -12.14
C LEU A 72 6.69 -2.85 -12.86
N PRO A 73 7.27 -3.90 -12.25
CA PRO A 73 7.49 -5.19 -12.91
C PRO A 73 6.23 -5.90 -13.38
N ASP A 74 5.08 -5.71 -12.71
CA ASP A 74 3.79 -6.30 -13.09
C ASP A 74 2.88 -5.31 -13.84
N GLY A 75 3.45 -4.23 -14.38
CA GLY A 75 2.71 -3.13 -15.01
C GLY A 75 2.10 -2.14 -14.00
N PRO A 76 1.24 -1.22 -14.47
CA PRO A 76 0.73 -0.14 -13.64
C PRO A 76 -0.18 -0.66 -12.53
N ALA A 77 0.00 -0.11 -11.32
CA ALA A 77 -0.87 -0.37 -10.20
C ALA A 77 -2.13 0.51 -10.25
N SER A 78 -3.25 0.03 -9.70
CA SER A 78 -4.52 0.75 -9.74
C SER A 78 -4.94 1.40 -8.41
N VAL A 79 -4.58 0.79 -7.28
CA VAL A 79 -5.01 1.27 -5.95
C VAL A 79 -4.07 0.81 -4.83
N PHE A 80 -3.88 1.68 -3.83
CA PHE A 80 -3.27 1.36 -2.54
C PHE A 80 -4.36 0.98 -1.53
N ILE A 81 -4.27 -0.24 -0.98
CA ILE A 81 -5.29 -0.87 -0.13
C ILE A 81 -4.97 -0.87 1.38
N SER A 82 -3.73 -1.13 1.78
CA SER A 82 -3.25 -1.15 3.18
C SER A 82 -1.77 -0.80 3.25
N GLY A 83 -1.29 -0.27 4.38
CA GLY A 83 0.12 0.14 4.47
C GLY A 83 0.58 0.46 5.89
N HIS A 84 1.90 0.57 6.04
CA HIS A 84 2.57 0.82 7.30
C HIS A 84 3.79 1.72 7.07
N TYR A 85 3.83 2.85 7.75
CA TYR A 85 4.95 3.77 7.73
C TYR A 85 6.11 3.19 8.54
N TYR A 86 7.25 2.96 7.90
CA TYR A 86 8.43 2.35 8.52
C TYR A 86 9.34 3.38 9.20
N GLY A 87 9.34 4.60 8.66
CA GLY A 87 10.24 5.69 9.03
C GLY A 87 11.08 6.16 7.84
N GLU A 88 11.70 7.32 7.97
CA GLU A 88 12.62 7.90 6.97
C GLU A 88 11.99 8.09 5.59
N GLY A 89 10.72 8.48 5.55
CA GLY A 89 9.96 8.66 4.31
C GLY A 89 9.51 7.36 3.65
N LYS A 90 9.75 6.19 4.26
CA LYS A 90 9.39 4.89 3.68
C LYS A 90 8.02 4.42 4.15
N LEU A 91 7.12 4.20 3.20
CA LEU A 91 5.79 3.64 3.41
C LEU A 91 5.67 2.31 2.65
N TYR A 92 5.47 1.21 3.37
CA TYR A 92 5.15 -0.07 2.72
C TYR A 92 3.66 -0.18 2.52
N VAL A 93 3.23 -0.50 1.31
CA VAL A 93 1.81 -0.60 0.93
C VAL A 93 1.51 -1.89 0.20
N SER A 94 0.28 -2.37 0.32
CA SER A 94 -0.30 -3.34 -0.59
C SER A 94 -0.99 -2.60 -1.72
N MET A 95 -0.58 -2.87 -2.95
CA MET A 95 -1.13 -2.26 -4.15
C MET A 95 -1.70 -3.33 -5.08
N THR A 96 -2.83 -3.05 -5.71
CA THR A 96 -3.43 -3.92 -6.71
C THR A 96 -2.81 -3.71 -8.08
N PHE A 97 -2.41 -4.80 -8.72
CA PHE A 97 -1.88 -4.88 -10.08
C PHE A 97 -2.91 -5.59 -10.96
N PRO A 98 -3.68 -4.86 -11.80
CA PRO A 98 -4.73 -5.45 -12.61
C PRO A 98 -4.25 -6.55 -13.56
N ALA A 99 -2.99 -6.50 -14.01
CA ALA A 99 -2.40 -7.51 -14.88
C ALA A 99 -2.32 -8.91 -14.24
N LEU A 100 -2.36 -8.98 -12.91
CA LEU A 100 -2.32 -10.23 -12.13
C LEU A 100 -3.72 -10.77 -11.77
N ALA A 101 -4.79 -10.04 -12.10
CA ALA A 101 -6.16 -10.46 -11.80
C ALA A 101 -6.72 -11.40 -12.89
N SER A 102 -7.61 -12.30 -12.50
CA SER A 102 -8.41 -13.07 -13.44
C SER A 102 -9.55 -12.22 -14.03
N ASN A 103 -10.21 -12.74 -15.08
CA ASN A 103 -11.38 -12.11 -15.68
C ASN A 103 -12.52 -13.14 -15.84
N PRO A 104 -13.62 -13.04 -15.07
CA PRO A 104 -13.91 -11.99 -14.07
C PRO A 104 -13.00 -12.08 -12.83
N PRO A 105 -12.80 -10.97 -12.08
CA PRO A 105 -11.95 -10.98 -10.89
C PRO A 105 -12.42 -11.98 -9.83
N ASP A 106 -11.48 -12.75 -9.29
CA ASP A 106 -11.68 -13.62 -8.14
C ASP A 106 -10.92 -13.06 -6.94
N PHE A 107 -11.60 -12.27 -6.11
CA PHE A 107 -10.95 -11.62 -4.98
C PHE A 107 -10.38 -12.58 -3.93
N ALA A 108 -10.78 -13.85 -3.91
CA ALA A 108 -10.28 -14.83 -2.94
C ALA A 108 -9.03 -15.55 -3.47
N ASN A 109 -9.01 -15.90 -4.77
CA ASN A 109 -7.96 -16.71 -5.37
C ASN A 109 -6.95 -15.90 -6.18
N ASP A 110 -7.31 -14.73 -6.69
CA ASP A 110 -6.37 -13.85 -7.35
C ASP A 110 -5.29 -13.41 -6.36
N ARG A 111 -4.05 -13.52 -6.80
CA ARG A 111 -2.87 -13.01 -6.09
C ARG A 111 -2.43 -11.74 -6.79
N ASN A 112 -3.33 -10.77 -6.85
CA ASN A 112 -3.18 -9.57 -7.65
C ASN A 112 -2.63 -8.36 -6.88
N GLN A 113 -2.15 -8.57 -5.65
CA GLN A 113 -1.52 -7.52 -4.87
C GLN A 113 -0.04 -7.79 -4.65
N ARG A 114 0.77 -6.73 -4.80
CA ARG A 114 2.17 -6.73 -4.38
C ARG A 114 2.36 -5.80 -3.21
N ILE A 115 3.37 -6.13 -2.41
CA ILE A 115 3.92 -5.19 -1.43
C ILE A 115 4.88 -4.27 -2.15
N VAL A 116 4.74 -2.97 -1.94
CA VAL A 116 5.53 -1.93 -2.57
C VAL A 116 6.07 -1.00 -1.50
N GLU A 117 7.36 -0.71 -1.55
CA GLU A 117 7.98 0.40 -0.83
C GLU A 117 7.72 1.69 -1.62
N LEU A 118 7.07 2.66 -0.98
CA LEU A 118 6.94 4.02 -1.47
C LEU A 118 7.91 4.92 -0.72
N ASP A 119 8.82 5.55 -1.46
CA ASP A 119 9.63 6.66 -0.98
C ASP A 119 8.81 7.95 -1.12
N LEU A 120 8.27 8.43 0.01
CA LEU A 120 7.42 9.61 0.06
C LEU A 120 8.20 10.90 -0.23
N TYR A 121 9.52 10.92 -0.06
CA TYR A 121 10.30 12.14 -0.27
C TYR A 121 10.68 12.30 -1.74
N ASN A 122 11.03 11.20 -2.40
CA ASN A 122 11.45 11.22 -3.80
C ASN A 122 10.35 10.79 -4.78
N GLN A 123 9.16 10.41 -4.28
CA GLN A 123 8.05 9.93 -5.08
C GLN A 123 8.43 8.73 -5.96
N GLN A 124 9.18 7.79 -5.37
CA GLN A 124 9.64 6.57 -6.05
C GLN A 124 8.98 5.33 -5.45
N ALA A 125 8.83 4.29 -6.25
CA ALA A 125 8.19 3.05 -5.85
C ALA A 125 9.07 1.85 -6.21
N THR A 126 9.24 0.93 -5.27
CA THR A 126 9.99 -0.31 -5.45
C THR A 126 9.14 -1.48 -5.02
N VAL A 127 8.88 -2.43 -5.91
CA VAL A 127 8.17 -3.67 -5.55
C VAL A 127 9.08 -4.52 -4.66
N VAL A 128 8.56 -4.95 -3.51
CA VAL A 128 9.28 -5.86 -2.62
C VAL A 128 9.25 -7.27 -3.21
N GLU A 129 10.37 -7.98 -3.11
CA GLU A 129 10.59 -9.37 -3.56
C GLU A 129 9.83 -10.39 -2.67
N LEU A 130 8.55 -10.14 -2.42
CA LEU A 130 7.62 -11.04 -1.74
C LEU A 130 6.62 -11.62 -2.75
N PRO A 131 6.14 -12.86 -2.54
CA PRO A 131 5.12 -13.44 -3.40
C PRO A 131 3.83 -12.59 -3.40
N PRO A 132 3.12 -12.51 -4.53
CA PRO A 132 1.85 -11.79 -4.59
C PRO A 132 0.78 -12.35 -3.64
N THR A 133 -0.12 -11.48 -3.20
CA THR A 133 -1.18 -11.79 -2.23
C THR A 133 -2.56 -11.33 -2.73
N ASN A 134 -3.61 -11.64 -1.96
CA ASN A 134 -5.00 -11.24 -2.25
C ASN A 134 -5.41 -9.96 -1.47
N PRO A 135 -6.52 -9.28 -1.86
CA PRO A 135 -6.97 -8.00 -1.25
C PRO A 135 -7.56 -8.07 0.16
N TRP A 136 -7.69 -9.28 0.74
CA TRP A 136 -8.27 -9.49 2.06
C TRP A 136 -7.24 -9.58 3.17
N THR A 137 -5.96 -9.59 2.83
CA THR A 137 -4.84 -9.72 3.78
C THR A 137 -3.87 -8.53 3.63
N ALA A 138 -2.56 -8.73 3.81
CA ALA A 138 -1.52 -7.71 3.78
C ALA A 138 -1.57 -6.74 4.98
N GLY A 139 -1.87 -7.28 6.16
CA GLY A 139 -1.57 -6.59 7.41
C GLY A 139 -0.05 -6.46 7.57
N MET A 140 0.44 -5.28 7.93
CA MET A 140 1.87 -4.99 8.03
C MET A 140 2.21 -4.34 9.37
N VAL A 141 3.34 -4.74 9.95
CA VAL A 141 3.87 -4.14 11.18
C VAL A 141 5.39 -4.14 11.16
N LYS A 142 6.00 -3.05 11.63
CA LYS A 142 7.45 -3.01 11.92
C LYS A 142 7.75 -3.79 13.21
N MET A 143 8.72 -4.69 13.16
CA MET A 143 9.27 -5.43 14.29
C MET A 143 10.80 -5.27 14.33
N GLY A 144 11.27 -4.33 15.15
CA GLY A 144 12.68 -3.94 15.15
C GLY A 144 13.07 -3.34 13.79
N GLU A 145 14.07 -3.94 13.14
CA GLU A 145 14.57 -3.54 11.82
C GLU A 145 13.88 -4.29 10.67
N GLN A 146 12.89 -5.13 10.97
CA GLN A 146 12.16 -5.93 9.98
C GLN A 146 10.72 -5.46 9.83
N MET A 147 10.17 -5.69 8.65
CA MET A 147 8.73 -5.67 8.41
C MET A 147 8.19 -7.09 8.50
N MET A 148 7.09 -7.26 9.23
CA MET A 148 6.30 -8.50 9.24
C MET A 148 4.99 -8.25 8.50
N MET A 149 4.65 -9.18 7.60
CA MET A 149 3.51 -9.03 6.68
C MET A 149 2.68 -10.31 6.66
N GLY A 150 1.37 -10.16 6.85
CA GLY A 150 0.42 -11.25 6.68
C GLY A 150 0.07 -11.41 5.21
N LEU A 151 0.43 -12.52 4.58
CA LEU A 151 0.16 -12.76 3.17
C LEU A 151 -0.59 -14.08 2.98
N SER A 152 -1.39 -14.15 1.92
CA SER A 152 -2.01 -15.36 1.42
C SER A 152 -1.49 -15.55 0.01
N THR A 153 -0.60 -16.51 -0.19
CA THR A 153 0.22 -16.65 -1.41
C THR A 153 0.01 -18.03 -2.03
N THR A 154 0.62 -18.29 -3.19
CA THR A 154 0.60 -19.64 -3.80
C THR A 154 1.49 -20.64 -3.07
N VAL A 155 2.41 -20.16 -2.22
CA VAL A 155 3.33 -20.99 -1.43
C VAL A 155 2.88 -21.18 0.03
N GLY A 156 1.73 -20.62 0.39
CA GLY A 156 1.10 -20.76 1.71
C GLY A 156 0.54 -19.46 2.26
N ASP A 157 -0.29 -19.62 3.29
CA ASP A 157 -0.83 -18.53 4.10
C ASP A 157 0.01 -18.38 5.38
N GLY A 158 0.36 -17.14 5.72
CA GLY A 158 1.13 -16.91 6.92
C GLY A 158 1.81 -15.55 7.01
N LEU A 159 2.80 -15.47 7.90
CA LEU A 159 3.59 -14.28 8.15
C LEU A 159 4.93 -14.37 7.43
N PHE A 160 5.27 -13.32 6.70
CA PHE A 160 6.50 -13.17 5.93
C PHE A 160 7.30 -11.99 6.47
N ARG A 161 8.62 -12.10 6.46
CA ARG A 161 9.53 -11.03 6.84
C ARG A 161 10.13 -10.37 5.62
N TYR A 162 10.42 -9.09 5.79
CA TYR A 162 11.24 -8.31 4.89
C TYR A 162 12.19 -7.44 5.71
N THR A 163 13.46 -7.35 5.32
CA THR A 163 14.47 -6.52 5.97
C THR A 163 14.86 -5.38 5.03
N PRO A 164 14.34 -4.15 5.24
CA PRO A 164 14.61 -3.01 4.35
C PRO A 164 16.08 -2.69 4.12
N ALA A 165 16.93 -2.88 5.15
CA ALA A 165 18.35 -2.57 5.07
C ALA A 165 19.12 -3.46 4.08
N THR A 166 18.69 -4.71 3.90
CA THR A 166 19.37 -5.70 3.06
C THR A 166 18.57 -6.09 1.81
N GLY A 167 17.28 -5.76 1.77
CA GLY A 167 16.36 -6.23 0.74
C GLY A 167 15.96 -7.71 0.90
N GLU A 168 16.38 -8.37 1.97
CA GLU A 168 16.07 -9.79 2.21
C GLU A 168 14.57 -9.97 2.50
N ALA A 169 13.93 -10.85 1.72
CA ALA A 169 12.52 -11.17 1.82
C ALA A 169 12.32 -12.68 1.91
N ASP A 170 11.36 -13.13 2.74
CA ASP A 170 11.04 -14.55 2.84
C ASP A 170 10.35 -15.05 1.54
N ALA A 171 10.87 -16.13 0.95
CA ALA A 171 10.27 -16.75 -0.24
C ALA A 171 9.04 -17.64 0.08
N SER A 172 8.83 -17.98 1.35
CA SER A 172 7.72 -18.80 1.87
C SER A 172 7.36 -18.32 3.28
N PRO A 173 6.17 -18.65 3.83
CA PRO A 173 5.78 -18.17 5.16
C PRO A 173 6.82 -18.53 6.23
N HIS A 174 7.29 -17.54 6.98
CA HIS A 174 8.13 -17.75 8.17
C HIS A 174 7.33 -18.41 9.31
N ILE A 175 6.07 -18.00 9.44
CA ILE A 175 5.09 -18.60 10.34
C ILE A 175 3.87 -18.97 9.50
N ILE A 176 3.53 -20.26 9.46
CA ILE A 176 2.34 -20.76 8.78
C ILE A 176 1.11 -20.54 9.66
N THR A 177 -0.01 -20.12 9.07
CA THR A 177 -1.28 -19.95 9.78
C THR A 177 -2.38 -20.79 9.18
N GLU A 178 -3.34 -21.21 10.01
CA GLU A 178 -4.63 -21.73 9.52
C GLU A 178 -5.52 -20.53 9.13
N GLY A 179 -5.55 -20.23 7.83
CA GLY A 179 -6.27 -19.08 7.26
C GLY A 179 -5.38 -17.85 7.03
N MET A 180 -5.98 -16.79 6.47
CA MET A 180 -5.26 -15.59 6.03
C MET A 180 -5.06 -14.55 7.17
N PRO A 181 -3.82 -14.10 7.46
CA PRO A 181 -3.58 -13.09 8.48
C PRO A 181 -4.01 -11.67 8.05
N VAL A 182 -5.26 -11.31 8.33
CA VAL A 182 -5.86 -10.04 7.87
C VAL A 182 -5.27 -8.80 8.55
N ARG A 183 -4.88 -8.90 9.83
CA ARG A 183 -4.47 -7.74 10.62
C ARG A 183 -3.34 -8.08 11.57
N LEU A 184 -2.28 -7.28 11.51
CA LEU A 184 -1.19 -7.28 12.47
C LEU A 184 -1.27 -5.98 13.27
N LEU A 185 -1.15 -6.07 14.59
CA LEU A 185 -1.16 -4.92 15.49
C LEU A 185 0.16 -4.88 16.25
N PRO A 186 0.82 -3.72 16.36
CA PRO A 186 1.87 -3.55 17.34
C PRO A 186 1.25 -3.67 18.75
N ASN A 187 2.01 -4.24 19.68
CA ASN A 187 1.67 -4.25 21.11
C ASN A 187 1.75 -2.84 21.70
#